data_AF-A0A8U0I1I5-F1
#
_entry.id   AF-A0A8U0I1I5-F1
#
_cell.length_a   1.000
_cell.length_b   1.000
_cell.length_c   1.000
_cell.angle_alpha   90.00
_cell.angle_beta   90.00
_cell.angle_gamma   90.00
#
_symmetry.space_group_name_H-M   'P 1'
#
loop_
_entity.id
_entity.type
_entity.pdbx_description
1 polymer ?
#
loop_
_entity_poly.entity_id
_entity_poly.type
_entity_poly.pdbx_seq_one_letter_code
_entity_poly.pdbx_strand_id
1 'polypeptide(L)'
;MEFDNSYYYVELANSYTAELPALVLSVTWNPRQTPSPNATVLSFPDLPESDQLALRSTVYGGLYKPQVYPETILDFSASPVPYRDGTAESTFVDEGELWVRWEGRAYEVTAHRTTTMEKLVHEYTAERVAESAESFRELIADRHIIRIEPPTPEEQAILDAAVTDGYHETTQSPSRAWHRLLERLRETAFPEAHYTWYVDYDGEWYTLSLSSDESCTN
;
A
#
# COMPACT_ATOMS: atom_id res chain seq x y z
N MET A 1 0.78 6.15 11.24
CA MET A 1 1.69 6.77 10.23
C MET A 1 2.33 7.99 10.86
N GLU A 2 3.63 8.22 10.65
CA GLU A 2 4.29 9.46 11.04
C GLU A 2 4.35 10.43 9.85
N PHE A 3 3.96 11.67 10.05
CA PHE A 3 4.07 12.74 9.06
C PHE A 3 4.25 14.09 9.78
N ASP A 4 5.19 14.91 9.32
CA ASP A 4 5.51 16.21 9.93
C ASP A 4 5.68 16.13 11.47
N ASN A 5 6.43 15.12 11.92
CA ASN A 5 6.72 14.85 13.33
C ASN A 5 5.47 14.64 14.23
N SER A 6 4.32 14.34 13.61
CA SER A 6 3.05 13.99 14.25
C SER A 6 2.61 12.59 13.84
N TYR A 7 1.80 11.95 14.67
CA TYR A 7 1.32 10.58 14.45
C TYR A 7 -0.16 10.60 14.11
N TYR A 8 -0.49 9.89 13.04
CA TYR A 8 -1.84 9.79 12.49
C TYR A 8 -2.32 8.35 12.51
N TYR A 9 -3.57 8.18 12.92
CA TYR A 9 -4.35 6.99 12.66
C TYR A 9 -4.99 7.13 11.28
N VAL A 10 -4.71 6.16 10.41
CA VAL A 10 -5.16 6.19 9.02
C VAL A 10 -6.09 5.04 8.80
N GLU A 11 -7.31 5.34 8.36
CA GLU A 11 -8.30 4.34 8.01
C GLU A 11 -8.71 4.49 6.56
N LEU A 12 -8.97 3.35 5.92
CA LEU A 12 -9.63 3.34 4.62
C LEU A 12 -11.09 3.76 4.83
N ALA A 13 -11.42 4.98 4.41
CA ALA A 13 -12.75 5.53 4.55
C ALA A 13 -13.69 5.00 3.46
N ASN A 14 -13.19 4.88 2.23
CA ASN A 14 -13.98 4.44 1.10
C ASN A 14 -13.12 3.76 0.03
N SER A 15 -13.73 2.85 -0.71
CA SER A 15 -13.12 2.19 -1.86
C SER A 15 -14.17 2.03 -2.95
N TYR A 16 -13.95 2.65 -4.10
CA TYR A 16 -14.87 2.60 -5.22
C TYR A 16 -14.14 2.58 -6.56
N THR A 17 -14.84 2.12 -7.57
CA THR A 17 -14.38 2.20 -8.96
C THR A 17 -14.82 3.54 -9.54
N ALA A 18 -13.88 4.30 -10.08
CA ALA A 18 -14.15 5.50 -10.86
C ALA A 18 -13.75 5.27 -12.32
N GLU A 19 -14.50 5.84 -13.24
CA GLU A 19 -14.07 5.95 -14.63
C GLU A 19 -13.15 7.16 -14.78
N LEU A 20 -11.99 6.96 -15.39
CA LEU A 20 -11.09 8.03 -15.76
C LEU A 20 -11.03 8.15 -17.29
N PRO A 21 -10.96 9.38 -17.83
CA PRO A 21 -10.59 9.58 -19.22
C PRO A 21 -9.25 8.91 -19.52
N ALA A 22 -9.16 8.30 -20.69
CA ALA A 22 -7.97 7.63 -21.15
C ALA A 22 -7.78 7.87 -22.65
N LEU A 23 -6.53 7.79 -23.10
CA LEU A 23 -6.17 7.80 -24.50
C LEU A 23 -5.56 6.44 -24.84
N VAL A 24 -6.07 5.79 -25.89
CA VAL A 24 -5.44 4.55 -26.39
C VAL A 24 -4.19 4.96 -27.15
N LEU A 25 -3.03 4.62 -26.59
CA LEU A 25 -1.72 4.97 -27.13
C LEU A 25 -0.95 3.73 -27.56
N SER A 26 -0.23 3.83 -28.67
CA SER A 26 0.94 3.00 -28.96
C SER A 26 2.20 3.84 -28.76
N VAL A 27 3.23 3.28 -28.14
CA VAL A 27 4.54 3.92 -28.02
C VAL A 27 5.62 2.91 -28.35
N THR A 28 6.42 3.21 -29.38
CA THR A 28 7.53 2.36 -29.80
C THR A 28 8.86 3.09 -29.64
N TRP A 29 9.89 2.32 -29.25
CA TRP A 29 11.26 2.77 -29.27
C TRP A 29 12.23 1.64 -29.57
N ASN A 30 13.23 1.90 -30.40
CA ASN A 30 14.43 1.07 -30.51
C ASN A 30 15.66 1.94 -30.80
N PRO A 31 16.89 1.49 -30.48
CA PRO A 31 18.10 2.31 -30.62
C PRO A 31 18.40 2.83 -32.02
N ARG A 32 17.80 2.23 -33.06
CA ARG A 32 18.08 2.56 -34.47
C ARG A 32 16.95 3.33 -35.14
N GLN A 33 15.81 3.51 -34.48
CA GLN A 33 14.71 4.25 -35.08
C GLN A 33 15.02 5.73 -35.11
N THR A 34 14.68 6.35 -36.23
CA THR A 34 14.80 7.78 -36.43
C THR A 34 13.54 8.27 -37.12
N PRO A 35 12.97 9.42 -36.70
CA PRO A 35 11.87 10.04 -37.42
C PRO A 35 12.24 10.28 -38.87
N SER A 36 11.28 10.14 -39.77
CA SER A 36 11.47 10.56 -41.16
C SER A 36 11.70 12.08 -41.24
N PRO A 37 12.37 12.61 -42.29
CA PRO A 37 12.66 14.04 -42.38
C PRO A 37 11.43 14.97 -42.34
N ASN A 38 10.25 14.44 -42.69
CA ASN A 38 8.98 15.19 -42.71
C ASN A 38 8.08 14.85 -41.52
N ALA A 39 8.54 14.04 -40.57
CA ALA A 39 7.76 13.67 -39.40
C ALA A 39 7.62 14.88 -38.44
N THR A 40 6.45 15.01 -37.81
CA THR A 40 6.27 15.92 -36.68
C THR A 40 7.08 15.41 -35.50
N VAL A 41 8.03 16.22 -35.02
CA VAL A 41 8.88 15.89 -33.88
C VAL A 41 8.72 16.95 -32.80
N LEU A 42 8.22 16.54 -31.64
CA LEU A 42 8.02 17.37 -30.46
C LEU A 42 9.10 17.09 -29.41
N SER A 43 9.44 18.08 -28.61
CA SER A 43 10.29 17.86 -27.43
C SER A 43 9.41 17.47 -26.25
N PHE A 44 9.81 16.46 -25.49
CA PHE A 44 9.13 16.06 -24.26
C PHE A 44 8.81 17.20 -23.27
N PRO A 45 9.74 18.12 -22.92
CA PRO A 45 9.44 19.20 -21.98
C PRO A 45 8.44 20.23 -22.51
N ASP A 46 8.20 20.25 -23.83
CA ASP A 46 7.26 21.18 -24.47
C ASP A 46 5.83 20.59 -24.52
N LEU A 47 5.67 19.30 -24.17
CA LEU A 47 4.37 18.66 -24.12
C LEU A 47 3.54 19.16 -22.92
N PRO A 48 2.20 19.19 -23.04
CA PRO A 48 1.29 19.34 -21.90
C PRO A 48 1.63 18.37 -20.76
N GLU A 49 1.42 18.76 -19.51
CA GLU A 49 1.74 17.94 -18.34
C GLU A 49 1.05 16.56 -18.37
N SER A 50 -0.19 16.51 -18.86
CA SER A 50 -0.95 15.28 -19.05
C SER A 50 -0.27 14.31 -20.03
N ASP A 51 0.23 14.82 -21.15
CA ASP A 51 0.98 14.04 -22.15
C ASP A 51 2.34 13.58 -21.61
N GLN A 52 3.02 14.44 -20.84
CA GLN A 52 4.27 14.07 -20.16
C GLN A 52 4.06 12.92 -19.17
N LEU A 53 3.00 12.99 -18.37
CA LEU A 53 2.65 11.95 -17.40
C LEU A 53 2.26 10.64 -18.10
N ALA A 54 1.45 10.72 -19.17
CA ALA A 54 1.08 9.56 -19.97
C ALA A 54 2.31 8.87 -20.56
N LEU A 55 3.20 9.64 -21.21
CA LEU A 55 4.41 9.07 -21.83
C LEU A 55 5.38 8.51 -20.79
N ARG A 56 5.58 9.18 -19.64
CA ARG A 56 6.38 8.63 -18.52
C ARG A 56 5.82 7.29 -18.03
N SER A 57 4.51 7.23 -17.80
CA SER A 57 3.85 6.00 -17.37
C SER A 57 4.05 4.88 -18.38
N THR A 58 3.93 5.17 -19.68
CA THR A 58 4.13 4.18 -20.73
C THR A 58 5.58 3.72 -20.83
N VAL A 59 6.53 4.64 -20.89
CA VAL A 59 7.96 4.33 -21.08
C VAL A 59 8.56 3.58 -19.89
N TYR A 60 8.16 3.93 -18.66
CA TYR A 60 8.63 3.26 -17.44
C TYR A 60 7.76 2.06 -17.02
N GLY A 61 6.69 1.76 -17.76
CA GLY A 61 5.77 0.67 -17.46
C GLY A 61 4.92 0.87 -16.19
N GLY A 62 4.69 2.12 -15.80
CA GLY A 62 3.82 2.57 -14.70
C GLY A 62 4.40 3.77 -13.94
N LEU A 63 3.54 4.67 -13.45
CA LEU A 63 3.95 5.87 -12.69
C LEU A 63 4.75 5.59 -11.41
N TYR A 64 4.57 4.41 -10.81
CA TYR A 64 5.19 4.02 -9.55
C TYR A 64 6.35 3.03 -9.73
N LYS A 65 6.72 2.71 -10.97
CA LYS A 65 7.87 1.86 -11.23
C LYS A 65 9.17 2.69 -11.18
N PRO A 66 10.32 2.04 -10.90
CA PRO A 66 11.61 2.68 -11.06
C PRO A 66 11.70 3.35 -12.44
N GLN A 67 12.18 4.60 -12.48
CA GLN A 67 12.33 5.39 -13.72
C GLN A 67 13.50 4.87 -14.55
N VAL A 68 13.34 3.66 -15.08
CA VAL A 68 14.36 2.97 -15.86
C VAL A 68 13.90 2.93 -17.30
N TYR A 69 14.72 3.51 -18.18
CA TYR A 69 14.45 3.46 -19.61
C TYR A 69 14.61 2.03 -20.15
N PRO A 70 13.83 1.66 -21.17
CA PRO A 70 14.03 0.40 -21.88
C PRO A 70 15.44 0.36 -22.50
N GLU A 71 16.17 -0.75 -22.37
CA GLU A 71 17.55 -0.85 -22.88
C GLU A 71 17.60 -1.36 -24.33
N THR A 72 16.61 -2.14 -24.76
CA THR A 72 16.61 -2.82 -26.05
C THR A 72 15.52 -2.31 -26.98
N ILE A 73 14.26 -2.58 -26.67
CA ILE A 73 13.10 -2.14 -27.44
C ILE A 73 11.98 -1.81 -26.45
N LEU A 74 11.26 -0.73 -26.72
CA LEU A 74 9.93 -0.46 -26.16
C LEU A 74 8.91 -0.78 -27.24
N ASP A 75 7.97 -1.65 -26.91
CA ASP A 75 6.78 -1.87 -27.73
C ASP A 75 5.58 -1.86 -26.79
N PHE A 76 5.03 -0.67 -26.58
CA PHE A 76 3.77 -0.49 -25.89
C PHE A 76 2.67 -0.48 -26.94
N SER A 77 1.96 -1.60 -27.02
CA SER A 77 0.85 -1.76 -27.96
C SER A 77 -0.34 -0.89 -27.56
N ALA A 78 -1.19 -0.58 -28.55
CA ALA A 78 -2.40 0.23 -28.44
C ALA A 78 -3.23 -0.10 -27.18
N SER A 79 -2.95 0.60 -26.08
CA SER A 79 -3.50 0.33 -24.75
C SER A 79 -3.98 1.63 -24.11
N PRO A 80 -5.06 1.59 -23.30
CA PRO A 80 -5.52 2.77 -22.57
C PRO A 80 -4.47 3.30 -21.60
N VAL A 81 -4.16 4.59 -21.68
CA VAL A 81 -3.31 5.32 -20.74
C VAL A 81 -4.16 6.39 -20.05
N PRO A 82 -4.18 6.48 -18.70
CA PRO A 82 -5.07 7.38 -17.99
C PRO A 82 -4.66 8.86 -18.09
N TYR A 83 -5.64 9.73 -18.33
CA TYR A 83 -5.52 11.19 -18.36
C TYR A 83 -6.36 11.78 -17.23
N ARG A 84 -5.73 12.11 -16.11
CA ARG A 84 -6.42 12.55 -14.87
C ARG A 84 -7.30 13.78 -15.09
N ASP A 85 -6.81 14.74 -15.86
CA ASP A 85 -7.47 16.02 -16.10
C ASP A 85 -8.24 16.05 -17.44
N GLY A 86 -8.40 14.88 -18.08
CA GLY A 86 -9.02 14.74 -19.39
C GLY A 86 -8.02 14.86 -20.56
N THR A 87 -8.51 14.59 -21.77
CA THR A 87 -7.69 14.55 -23.00
C THR A 87 -7.79 15.82 -23.85
N ALA A 88 -8.56 16.83 -23.42
CA ALA A 88 -8.87 18.00 -24.25
C ALA A 88 -7.64 18.84 -24.60
N GLU A 89 -6.66 18.91 -23.69
CA GLU A 89 -5.42 19.66 -23.87
C GLU A 89 -4.27 18.78 -24.40
N SER A 90 -4.54 17.52 -24.76
CA SER A 90 -3.52 16.58 -25.22
C SER A 90 -3.13 16.89 -26.67
N THR A 91 -1.84 17.03 -26.92
CA THR A 91 -1.29 17.19 -28.27
C THR A 91 -1.39 15.89 -29.07
N PHE A 92 -1.45 14.74 -28.39
CA PHE A 92 -1.54 13.44 -29.06
C PHE A 92 -2.89 13.19 -29.75
N VAL A 93 -3.97 13.80 -29.27
CA VAL A 93 -5.32 13.58 -29.83
C VAL A 93 -5.44 14.04 -31.29
N ASP A 94 -4.75 15.12 -31.65
CA ASP A 94 -4.92 15.78 -32.96
C ASP A 94 -3.95 15.30 -34.04
N GLU A 95 -2.84 14.67 -33.65
CA GLU A 95 -1.69 14.43 -34.55
C GLU A 95 -1.62 13.00 -35.10
N GLY A 96 -2.41 12.05 -34.57
CA GLY A 96 -2.42 10.66 -35.01
C GLY A 96 -1.10 9.95 -34.71
N GLU A 97 -0.09 10.08 -35.59
CA GLU A 97 1.28 9.57 -35.41
C GLU A 97 2.28 10.73 -35.35
N LEU A 98 3.03 10.81 -34.24
CA LEU A 98 4.07 11.81 -34.05
C LEU A 98 5.29 11.23 -33.35
N TRP A 99 6.36 12.01 -33.28
CA TRP A 99 7.58 11.63 -32.59
C TRP A 99 7.86 12.55 -31.41
N VAL A 100 8.24 11.97 -30.27
CA VAL A 100 8.66 12.71 -29.08
C VAL A 100 10.14 12.47 -28.80
N ARG A 101 10.93 13.54 -28.75
CA ARG A 101 12.32 13.47 -28.29
C ARG A 101 12.40 13.64 -26.77
N TRP A 102 12.99 12.67 -26.10
CA TRP A 102 13.16 12.65 -24.65
C TRP A 102 14.46 11.94 -24.27
N GLU A 103 15.31 12.56 -23.44
CA GLU A 103 16.62 12.02 -23.01
C GLU A 103 17.46 11.42 -24.16
N GLY A 104 17.56 12.15 -25.28
CA GLY A 104 18.33 11.72 -26.45
C GLY A 104 17.72 10.56 -27.25
N ARG A 105 16.51 10.12 -26.90
CA ARG A 105 15.75 9.07 -27.61
C ARG A 105 14.59 9.69 -28.37
N ALA A 106 14.21 9.07 -29.49
CA ALA A 106 13.04 9.47 -30.26
C ALA A 106 11.99 8.36 -30.16
N TYR A 107 10.90 8.62 -29.45
CA TYR A 107 9.76 7.72 -29.30
C TYR A 107 8.75 8.02 -30.40
N GLU A 108 8.26 6.98 -31.07
CA GLU A 108 7.11 7.11 -31.96
C GLU A 108 5.86 6.90 -31.11
N VAL A 109 4.93 7.85 -31.18
CA VAL A 109 3.71 7.88 -30.38
C VAL A 109 2.53 7.94 -31.34
N THR A 110 1.63 6.98 -31.20
CA THR A 110 0.39 6.94 -31.98
C THR A 110 -0.81 6.98 -31.05
N ALA A 111 -1.66 7.98 -31.22
CA ALA A 111 -2.97 8.04 -30.56
C ALA A 111 -4.05 7.45 -31.46
N HIS A 112 -4.85 6.54 -30.90
CA HIS A 112 -5.89 5.85 -31.67
C HIS A 112 -7.28 6.42 -31.43
N ARG A 113 -7.66 6.55 -30.15
CA ARG A 113 -8.97 7.08 -29.72
C ARG A 113 -8.98 7.42 -28.24
N THR A 114 -9.85 8.35 -27.86
CA THR A 114 -10.24 8.56 -26.47
C THR A 114 -11.13 7.41 -25.99
N THR A 115 -10.99 7.03 -24.73
CA THR A 115 -11.77 5.98 -24.06
C THR A 115 -11.89 6.29 -22.57
N THR A 116 -12.52 5.40 -21.80
CA THR A 116 -12.49 5.43 -20.34
C THR A 116 -11.79 4.18 -19.82
N MET A 117 -11.20 4.29 -18.64
CA MET A 117 -10.64 3.16 -17.91
C MET A 117 -11.14 3.18 -16.47
N GLU A 118 -11.52 2.00 -15.98
CA GLU A 118 -11.86 1.82 -14.58
C GLU A 118 -10.59 1.91 -13.73
N LYS A 119 -10.68 2.68 -12.64
CA LYS A 119 -9.63 2.77 -11.62
C LYS A 119 -10.25 2.54 -10.25
N LEU A 120 -9.63 1.66 -9.48
CA LEU A 120 -9.92 1.55 -8.06
C LEU A 120 -9.34 2.77 -7.33
N VAL A 121 -10.22 3.53 -6.70
CA VAL A 121 -9.88 4.70 -5.89
C VAL A 121 -10.05 4.33 -4.42
N HIS A 122 -9.02 4.61 -3.63
CA HIS A 122 -9.04 4.47 -2.19
C HIS A 122 -8.96 5.85 -1.56
N GLU A 123 -9.93 6.16 -0.71
CA GLU A 123 -9.96 7.37 0.09
C GLU A 123 -9.64 7.02 1.53
N TYR A 124 -8.70 7.75 2.11
CA TYR A 124 -8.25 7.53 3.48
C TYR A 124 -8.58 8.74 4.32
N THR A 125 -9.07 8.50 5.54
CA THR A 125 -9.12 9.52 6.59
C THR A 125 -7.85 9.39 7.43
N ALA A 126 -7.24 10.53 7.75
CA ALA A 126 -6.11 10.60 8.65
C ALA A 126 -6.48 11.51 9.82
N GLU A 127 -6.57 10.93 11.01
CA GLU A 127 -6.78 11.68 12.25
C GLU A 127 -5.47 11.77 12.99
N ARG A 128 -5.07 12.98 13.40
CA ARG A 128 -3.88 13.16 14.23
C ARG A 128 -4.19 12.67 15.63
N VAL A 129 -3.45 11.66 16.08
CA VAL A 129 -3.67 11.00 17.37
C VAL A 129 -2.59 11.29 18.40
N ALA A 130 -1.41 11.77 17.97
CA ALA A 130 -0.38 12.22 18.88
C ALA A 130 0.56 13.25 18.22
N GLU A 131 1.10 14.16 19.03
CA GLU A 131 2.04 15.23 18.60
C GLU A 131 3.51 14.85 18.85
N SER A 132 3.77 13.68 19.45
CA SER A 132 5.11 13.18 19.74
C SER A 132 5.14 11.66 19.76
N ALA A 133 6.34 11.08 19.65
CA ALA A 133 6.53 9.65 19.74
C ALA A 133 6.16 9.10 21.12
N GLU A 134 6.38 9.88 22.19
CA GLU A 134 6.05 9.51 23.56
C GLU A 134 4.52 9.41 23.74
N SER A 135 3.79 10.45 23.36
CA SER A 135 2.33 10.45 23.42
C SER A 135 1.71 9.40 22.51
N PHE A 136 2.34 9.09 21.38
CA PHE A 136 1.90 7.99 20.52
C PHE A 136 2.09 6.62 21.19
N ARG A 137 3.24 6.39 21.86
CA ARG A 137 3.47 5.15 22.61
C ARG A 137 2.48 4.99 23.75
N GLU A 138 2.18 6.05 24.48
CA GLU A 138 1.16 6.05 25.54
C GLU A 138 -0.22 5.68 24.98
N LEU A 139 -0.62 6.27 23.85
CA LEU A 139 -1.89 5.95 23.20
C LEU A 139 -1.96 4.48 22.76
N ILE A 140 -0.89 3.96 22.15
CA ILE A 140 -0.83 2.55 21.74
C ILE A 140 -0.85 1.63 22.97
N ALA A 141 -0.14 2.01 24.03
CA ALA A 141 -0.14 1.28 25.29
C ALA A 141 -1.55 1.21 25.90
N ASP A 142 -2.24 2.34 26.02
CA ASP A 142 -3.62 2.42 26.54
C ASP A 142 -4.60 1.57 25.72
N ARG A 143 -4.45 1.55 24.39
CA ARG A 143 -5.35 0.83 23.49
C ARG A 143 -5.10 -0.68 23.42
N HIS A 144 -3.87 -1.13 23.61
CA HIS A 144 -3.47 -2.51 23.29
C HIS A 144 -2.83 -3.29 24.44
N ILE A 145 -2.46 -2.65 25.55
CA ILE A 145 -1.95 -3.36 26.72
C ILE A 145 -3.13 -3.84 27.56
N ILE A 146 -3.21 -5.15 27.75
CA ILE A 146 -4.28 -5.79 28.50
C ILE A 146 -3.86 -5.89 29.97
N ARG A 147 -4.55 -5.17 30.83
CA ARG A 147 -4.28 -5.18 32.28
C ARG A 147 -4.89 -6.41 32.94
N ILE A 148 -4.06 -7.22 33.59
CA ILE A 148 -4.46 -8.46 34.25
C ILE A 148 -4.44 -8.26 35.77
N GLU A 149 -5.58 -7.88 36.34
CA GLU A 149 -5.71 -7.61 37.77
C GLU A 149 -6.88 -8.34 38.45
N PRO A 150 -6.63 -8.88 39.66
CA PRO A 150 -5.55 -9.81 39.98
C PRO A 150 -5.86 -11.22 39.44
N PRO A 151 -4.86 -11.97 38.94
CA PRO A 151 -5.09 -13.34 38.47
C PRO A 151 -5.33 -14.31 39.63
N THR A 152 -6.04 -15.40 39.37
CA THR A 152 -6.05 -16.53 40.32
C THR A 152 -4.70 -17.25 40.31
N PRO A 153 -4.34 -18.03 41.35
CA PRO A 153 -3.06 -18.75 41.39
C PRO A 153 -2.80 -19.63 40.16
N GLU A 154 -3.86 -20.21 39.60
CA GLU A 154 -3.80 -21.01 38.36
C GLU A 154 -3.55 -20.16 37.11
N GLU A 155 -4.10 -18.94 37.04
CA GLU A 155 -3.82 -18.01 35.94
C GLU A 155 -2.41 -17.45 36.06
N GLN A 156 -1.98 -17.14 37.29
CA GLN A 156 -0.62 -16.69 37.56
C GLN A 156 0.42 -17.71 37.10
N ALA A 157 0.21 -19.00 37.38
CA ALA A 157 1.10 -20.05 36.89
C ALA A 157 1.18 -20.13 35.35
N ILE A 158 0.07 -19.86 34.65
CA ILE A 158 0.03 -19.79 33.18
C ILE A 158 0.78 -18.54 32.69
N LEU A 159 0.56 -17.38 33.31
CA LEU A 159 1.22 -16.12 32.96
C LEU A 159 2.73 -16.19 33.16
N ASP A 160 3.20 -16.67 34.31
CA ASP A 160 4.63 -16.79 34.62
C ASP A 160 5.36 -17.68 33.59
N ALA A 161 4.73 -18.79 33.20
CA ALA A 161 5.25 -19.67 32.15
C ALA A 161 5.23 -18.99 30.77
N ALA A 162 4.12 -18.33 30.43
CA ALA A 162 3.91 -17.70 29.14
C ALA A 162 4.84 -16.50 28.86
N VAL A 163 5.19 -15.74 29.89
CA VAL A 163 6.12 -14.60 29.80
C VAL A 163 7.56 -15.06 29.56
N THR A 164 7.94 -16.23 30.07
CA THR A 164 9.32 -16.73 29.98
C THR A 164 9.58 -17.41 28.65
N ASP A 165 8.78 -18.43 28.32
CA ASP A 165 9.02 -19.33 27.18
C ASP A 165 7.79 -19.51 26.27
N GLY A 166 6.70 -18.81 26.57
CA GLY A 166 5.38 -19.08 26.00
C GLY A 166 4.67 -20.24 26.72
N TYR A 167 3.34 -20.27 26.64
CA TYR A 167 2.52 -21.33 27.21
C TYR A 167 1.75 -22.06 26.11
N HIS A 168 1.83 -23.39 26.14
CA HIS A 168 1.14 -24.26 25.21
C HIS A 168 0.22 -25.22 25.98
N GLU A 169 -1.08 -25.08 25.77
CA GLU A 169 -2.10 -25.95 26.37
C GLU A 169 -2.17 -27.26 25.57
N THR A 170 -1.71 -28.35 26.20
CA THR A 170 -1.62 -29.70 25.61
C THR A 170 -2.76 -30.63 26.05
N THR A 171 -3.66 -30.16 26.92
CA THR A 171 -4.73 -31.00 27.44
C THR A 171 -5.97 -30.98 26.54
N GLN A 172 -6.58 -32.16 26.33
CA GLN A 172 -7.86 -32.30 25.61
C GLN A 172 -9.03 -31.61 26.34
N SER A 173 -8.86 -31.28 27.62
CA SER A 173 -9.83 -30.56 28.44
C SER A 173 -9.11 -29.39 29.13
N PRO A 174 -8.96 -28.25 28.43
CA PRO A 174 -8.23 -27.10 28.97
C PRO A 174 -8.80 -26.61 30.29
N SER A 175 -7.93 -26.08 31.14
CA SER A 175 -8.33 -25.60 32.46
C SER A 175 -9.34 -24.43 32.36
N ARG A 176 -10.11 -24.19 33.43
CA ARG A 176 -10.97 -23.01 33.51
C ARG A 176 -10.15 -21.72 33.50
N ALA A 177 -8.96 -21.72 34.10
CA ALA A 177 -8.04 -20.60 34.11
C ALA A 177 -7.57 -20.24 32.69
N TRP A 178 -7.25 -21.25 31.86
CA TRP A 178 -6.91 -21.08 30.45
C TRP A 178 -8.02 -20.39 29.66
N HIS A 179 -9.26 -20.88 29.78
CA HIS A 179 -10.40 -20.28 29.07
C HIS A 179 -10.64 -18.83 29.47
N ARG A 180 -10.57 -18.50 30.77
CA ARG A 180 -10.73 -17.11 31.24
C ARG A 180 -9.64 -16.19 30.71
N LEU A 181 -8.39 -16.64 30.64
CA LEU A 181 -7.30 -15.87 30.06
C LEU A 181 -7.55 -15.62 28.57
N LEU A 182 -7.87 -16.65 27.79
CA LEU A 182 -8.17 -16.47 26.37
C LEU A 182 -9.38 -15.57 26.11
N GLU A 183 -10.44 -15.66 26.93
CA GLU A 183 -11.58 -14.76 26.84
C GLU A 183 -11.17 -13.30 27.08
N ARG A 184 -10.35 -13.03 28.10
CA ARG A 184 -9.83 -11.68 28.39
C ARG A 184 -8.92 -11.16 27.27
N LEU A 185 -8.19 -12.05 26.59
CA LEU A 185 -7.21 -11.71 25.57
C LEU A 185 -7.82 -11.58 24.16
N ARG A 186 -9.03 -12.11 23.93
CA ARG A 186 -9.70 -12.11 22.62
C ARG A 186 -10.14 -10.73 22.12
N GLU A 187 -10.32 -9.75 23.00
CA GLU A 187 -10.90 -8.45 22.64
C GLU A 187 -9.88 -7.40 22.15
N THR A 188 -8.57 -7.63 22.33
CA THR A 188 -7.56 -6.55 22.23
C THR A 188 -6.25 -6.97 21.57
N ALA A 189 -6.22 -8.12 20.89
CA ALA A 189 -5.03 -8.53 20.13
C ALA A 189 -4.66 -7.48 19.08
N PHE A 190 -3.36 -7.20 18.97
CA PHE A 190 -2.84 -6.44 17.83
C PHE A 190 -3.23 -7.20 16.55
N PRO A 191 -3.77 -6.53 15.50
CA PRO A 191 -4.33 -7.22 14.33
C PRO A 191 -3.36 -8.18 13.61
N GLU A 192 -2.05 -7.99 13.77
CA GLU A 192 -0.99 -8.80 13.17
C GLU A 192 -0.32 -9.78 14.16
N ALA A 193 -0.63 -9.69 15.46
CA ALA A 193 -0.03 -10.52 16.50
C ALA A 193 -0.85 -11.79 16.69
N HIS A 194 -0.64 -12.77 15.81
CA HIS A 194 -1.21 -14.11 15.99
C HIS A 194 -0.71 -14.70 17.31
N TYR A 195 -1.65 -15.00 18.22
CA TYR A 195 -1.37 -15.69 19.50
C TYR A 195 -0.37 -14.97 20.43
N THR A 196 -0.19 -13.66 20.25
CA THR A 196 0.71 -12.85 21.06
C THR A 196 0.01 -11.58 21.54
N TRP A 197 0.15 -11.29 22.83
CA TRP A 197 -0.48 -10.15 23.50
C TRP A 197 0.55 -9.34 24.28
N TYR A 198 0.29 -8.05 24.45
CA TYR A 198 1.01 -7.21 25.40
C TYR A 198 0.14 -7.07 26.65
N VAL A 199 0.67 -7.45 27.80
CA VAL A 199 -0.08 -7.49 29.06
C VAL A 199 0.64 -6.68 30.13
N ASP A 200 -0.14 -5.96 30.93
CA ASP A 200 0.31 -5.39 32.20
C ASP A 200 -0.07 -6.38 33.30
N TYR A 201 0.96 -7.00 33.88
CA TYR A 201 0.87 -7.99 34.94
C TYR A 201 1.88 -7.62 36.03
N ASP A 202 1.44 -7.58 37.29
CA ASP A 202 2.26 -7.15 38.45
C ASP A 202 2.89 -5.73 38.31
N GLY A 203 2.27 -4.85 37.51
CA GLY A 203 2.77 -3.51 37.26
C GLY A 203 3.95 -3.45 36.28
N GLU A 204 4.28 -4.57 35.63
CA GLU A 204 5.26 -4.67 34.56
C GLU A 204 4.59 -5.08 33.24
N TRP A 205 5.19 -4.65 32.13
CA TRP A 205 4.70 -4.97 30.79
C TRP A 205 5.42 -6.18 30.23
N TYR A 206 4.65 -7.17 29.81
CA TYR A 206 5.17 -8.39 29.22
C TYR A 206 4.58 -8.66 27.85
N THR A 207 5.37 -9.36 27.03
CA THR A 207 4.85 -10.02 25.83
C THR A 207 4.44 -11.43 26.24
N LEU A 208 3.20 -11.80 25.91
CA LEU A 208 2.59 -13.06 26.28
C LEU A 208 2.30 -13.86 25.02
N SER A 209 2.85 -15.07 24.90
CA SER A 209 2.54 -15.99 23.81
C SER A 209 1.78 -17.20 24.36
N LEU A 210 0.53 -17.37 23.92
CA LEU A 210 -0.34 -18.49 24.34
C LEU A 210 -0.80 -19.27 23.12
N SER A 211 -0.67 -20.59 23.15
CA SER A 211 -1.11 -21.49 22.06
C SER A 211 -1.79 -22.74 22.60
N SER A 212 -2.55 -23.44 21.75
CA SER A 212 -3.16 -24.73 22.05
C SER A 212 -3.17 -25.61 20.80
N ASP A 213 -3.32 -26.92 20.97
CA ASP A 213 -3.45 -27.85 19.83
C ASP A 213 -4.67 -27.52 18.94
N GLU A 214 -5.74 -26.92 19.48
CA GLU A 214 -6.90 -26.48 18.68
C GLU A 214 -6.61 -25.23 17.83
N SER A 215 -5.66 -24.38 18.25
CA SER A 215 -5.34 -23.12 17.57
C SER A 215 -4.32 -23.25 16.44
N CYS A 216 -3.62 -24.38 16.31
CA CYS A 216 -2.69 -24.65 15.21
C CYS A 216 -3.36 -25.22 13.93
N THR A 217 -4.70 -25.21 13.85
CA THR A 217 -5.47 -25.86 12.77
C THR A 217 -6.09 -24.90 11.74
N ASN A 218 -5.68 -23.63 11.67
CA ASN A 218 -6.11 -22.69 10.64
C ASN A 218 -4.93 -22.09 9.87
#